data_AF-A0A952K6K1-F1
#
_entry.id   AF-A0A952K6K1-F1
#
_cell.length_a   1.000
_cell.length_b   1.000
_cell.length_c   1.000
_cell.angle_alpha   90.00
_cell.angle_beta   90.00
_cell.angle_gamma   90.00
#
_symmetry.space_group_name_H-M   'P 1'
#
loop_
_entity.id
_entity.type
_entity.pdbx_description
1 polymer ?
#
loop_
_entity_poly.entity_id
_entity_poly.type
_entity_poly.pdbx_seq_one_letter_code
_entity_poly.pdbx_strand_id
1 'polypeptide(L)'
;MPKTNRRKRHRILALIAAGAMALVVVLIVAIVIVVLRRPEAPQTALPPTAVPPTAVPPTGKKPRPEFQDASCPDVQMISIPGTWESSPTDDPFNPTQFPASLMSKVTNPIRAQFGADRLEIFTVPYTAQFHNPLSADKQMSYNDSRAEGTRAAVKAMTDMNNRCPLTSYVIAGFSQGAVIAGDMASDIGNGRGPVDEDLVLGVTLIADGRRQDNVGLDIGPNPDGQGAEVTLQEVPTLSALG
;
A
#
# COMPACT_ATOMS: atom_id res chain seq x y z
N MET A 1 2.31 -31.62 -67.44
CA MET A 1 1.86 -32.25 -66.17
C MET A 1 2.22 -31.36 -64.95
N PRO A 2 1.36 -30.43 -64.48
CA PRO A 2 1.66 -29.58 -63.31
C PRO A 2 0.69 -29.74 -62.11
N LYS A 3 -0.42 -30.48 -62.26
CA LYS A 3 -1.49 -30.59 -61.24
C LYS A 3 -1.13 -31.46 -60.02
N THR A 4 -0.16 -32.37 -60.14
CA THR A 4 0.23 -33.32 -59.09
C THR A 4 1.07 -32.69 -57.98
N ASN A 5 1.92 -31.70 -58.29
CA ASN A 5 2.80 -31.03 -57.31
C ASN A 5 2.06 -30.09 -56.35
N ARG A 6 0.97 -29.44 -56.82
CA ARG A 6 0.17 -28.53 -56.00
C ARG A 6 -0.61 -29.28 -54.91
N ARG A 7 -1.19 -30.44 -55.25
CA ARG A 7 -1.89 -31.33 -54.30
C ARG A 7 -0.95 -31.89 -53.21
N LYS A 8 0.29 -32.23 -53.57
CA LYS A 8 1.31 -32.67 -52.59
C LYS A 8 1.68 -31.55 -51.61
N ARG A 9 1.89 -30.32 -52.08
CA ARG A 9 2.20 -29.16 -51.21
C ARG A 9 1.06 -28.82 -50.24
N HIS A 10 -0.19 -28.84 -50.68
CA HIS A 10 -1.33 -28.60 -49.79
C HIS A 10 -1.50 -29.69 -48.72
N ARG A 11 -1.19 -30.95 -49.06
CA ARG A 11 -1.17 -32.05 -48.06
C ARG A 11 -0.05 -31.88 -47.04
N ILE A 12 1.14 -31.45 -47.48
CA ILE A 12 2.27 -31.17 -46.57
C ILE A 12 1.94 -30.00 -45.63
N LEU A 13 1.38 -28.91 -46.15
CA LEU A 13 0.96 -27.76 -45.33
C LEU A 13 -0.15 -28.11 -44.33
N ALA A 14 -1.12 -28.94 -44.74
CA ALA A 14 -2.16 -29.43 -43.85
C ALA A 14 -1.60 -30.32 -42.73
N LEU A 15 -0.61 -31.16 -43.03
CA LEU A 15 0.08 -31.99 -42.04
C LEU A 15 0.92 -31.14 -41.06
N ILE A 16 1.58 -30.08 -41.55
CA ILE A 16 2.33 -29.14 -40.70
C ILE A 16 1.37 -28.36 -39.78
N ALA A 17 0.25 -27.87 -40.30
CA ALA A 17 -0.76 -27.17 -39.51
C ALA A 17 -1.40 -28.08 -38.45
N ALA A 18 -1.72 -29.32 -38.81
CA ALA A 18 -2.21 -30.32 -37.86
C ALA A 18 -1.17 -30.65 -36.77
N GLY A 19 0.10 -30.77 -37.15
CA GLY A 19 1.21 -30.97 -36.21
C GLY A 19 1.39 -29.79 -35.25
N ALA A 20 1.34 -28.56 -35.75
CA ALA A 20 1.42 -27.35 -34.93
C ALA A 20 0.24 -27.25 -33.94
N MET A 21 -0.98 -27.52 -34.39
CA MET A 21 -2.17 -27.54 -33.52
C MET A 21 -2.10 -28.63 -32.45
N ALA A 22 -1.63 -29.83 -32.81
CA ALA A 22 -1.42 -30.90 -31.84
C ALA A 22 -0.38 -30.50 -30.77
N LEU A 23 0.69 -29.82 -31.18
CA LEU A 23 1.73 -29.33 -30.27
C LEU A 23 1.19 -28.27 -29.32
N VAL A 24 0.39 -27.32 -29.81
CA VAL A 24 -0.30 -26.32 -28.97
C VAL A 24 -1.25 -26.97 -27.97
N VAL A 25 -2.04 -27.96 -28.40
CA VAL A 25 -2.96 -28.68 -27.49
C VAL A 25 -2.18 -29.44 -26.42
N VAL A 26 -1.07 -30.11 -26.78
CA VAL A 26 -0.19 -30.78 -25.81
C VAL A 26 0.42 -29.78 -24.83
N LEU A 27 0.82 -28.60 -25.29
CA LEU A 27 1.37 -27.54 -24.44
C LEU A 27 0.33 -27.00 -23.46
N ILE A 28 -0.90 -26.77 -23.92
CA ILE A 28 -2.03 -26.35 -23.07
C ILE A 28 -2.35 -27.44 -22.03
N VAL A 29 -2.45 -28.71 -22.45
CA VAL A 29 -2.72 -29.82 -21.52
C VAL A 29 -1.58 -29.97 -20.51
N ALA A 30 -0.32 -29.82 -20.93
CA ALA A 30 0.82 -29.84 -20.02
C ALA A 30 0.79 -28.67 -19.03
N ILE A 31 0.43 -27.45 -19.47
CA ILE A 31 0.26 -26.30 -18.59
C ILE A 31 -0.88 -26.55 -17.59
N VAL A 32 -2.03 -27.06 -18.04
CA VAL A 32 -3.17 -27.39 -17.18
C VAL A 32 -2.80 -28.46 -16.16
N ILE A 33 -2.09 -29.51 -16.56
CA ILE A 33 -1.60 -30.55 -15.65
C ILE A 33 -0.59 -29.96 -14.66
N VAL A 34 0.33 -29.10 -15.11
CA VAL A 34 1.30 -28.44 -14.23
C VAL A 34 0.57 -27.55 -13.23
N VAL A 35 -0.45 -26.80 -13.63
CA VAL A 35 -1.27 -25.93 -12.75
C VAL A 35 -2.11 -26.75 -11.77
N LEU A 36 -2.79 -27.81 -12.22
CA LEU A 36 -3.62 -28.68 -11.38
C LEU A 36 -2.79 -29.59 -10.45
N ARG A 37 -1.55 -29.91 -10.81
CA ARG A 37 -0.62 -30.71 -9.99
C ARG A 37 0.39 -29.86 -9.23
N ARG A 38 0.31 -28.52 -9.27
CA ARG A 38 1.07 -27.72 -8.31
C ARG A 38 0.58 -28.16 -6.93
N PRO A 39 1.46 -28.63 -6.04
CA PRO A 39 1.08 -28.71 -4.64
C PRO A 39 0.56 -27.33 -4.26
N GLU A 40 -0.58 -27.26 -3.57
CA GLU A 40 -0.99 -26.01 -2.94
C GLU A 40 0.24 -25.48 -2.23
N ALA A 41 0.83 -24.39 -2.75
CA ALA A 41 1.74 -23.61 -1.95
C ALA A 41 0.94 -23.29 -0.70
N PRO A 42 1.46 -23.58 0.51
CA PRO A 42 0.73 -23.35 1.74
C PRO A 42 0.06 -21.99 1.63
N GLN A 43 -1.27 -21.98 1.63
CA GLN A 43 -2.06 -20.75 1.68
C GLN A 43 -1.88 -20.20 3.08
N THR A 44 -0.71 -19.61 3.28
CA THR A 44 -0.28 -18.98 4.52
C THR A 44 0.83 -18.02 4.10
N ALA A 45 0.44 -17.05 3.26
CA ALA A 45 1.04 -15.72 3.27
C ALA A 45 0.63 -14.92 4.53
N LEU A 46 0.08 -15.63 5.53
CA LEU A 46 -0.05 -15.15 6.87
C LEU A 46 1.21 -15.60 7.64
N PRO A 47 2.01 -14.70 8.21
CA PRO A 47 3.00 -15.10 9.22
C PRO A 47 2.29 -15.91 10.34
N PRO A 48 3.03 -16.72 11.13
CA PRO A 48 2.47 -17.55 12.21
C PRO A 48 1.64 -16.80 13.28
N THR A 49 1.51 -15.49 13.16
CA THR A 49 0.76 -14.58 14.02
C THR A 49 -0.70 -14.33 13.61
N ALA A 50 -1.21 -14.95 12.53
CA ALA A 50 -2.59 -14.74 12.08
C ALA A 50 -3.62 -15.74 12.63
N VAL A 51 -3.25 -16.54 13.62
CA VAL A 51 -4.25 -16.89 14.64
C VAL A 51 -4.44 -15.59 15.42
N PRO A 52 -5.66 -15.00 15.48
CA PRO A 52 -5.89 -13.91 16.42
C PRO A 52 -5.41 -14.43 17.76
N PRO A 53 -4.46 -13.78 18.45
CA PRO A 53 -4.10 -14.23 19.76
C PRO A 53 -5.41 -14.26 20.56
N THR A 54 -5.83 -15.46 20.98
CA THR A 54 -6.95 -15.64 21.91
C THR A 54 -6.68 -14.96 23.25
N ALA A 55 -5.45 -14.49 23.44
CA ALA A 55 -5.08 -13.49 24.43
C ALA A 55 -5.12 -12.09 23.79
N VAL A 56 -6.06 -11.27 24.26
CA VAL A 56 -5.88 -9.81 24.24
C VAL A 56 -4.48 -9.55 24.83
N PRO A 57 -3.52 -8.99 24.06
CA PRO A 57 -2.26 -8.53 24.63
C PRO A 57 -2.60 -7.64 25.82
N PRO A 58 -1.84 -7.67 26.93
CA PRO A 58 -2.16 -6.81 28.06
C PRO A 58 -2.31 -5.40 27.51
N THR A 59 -3.51 -4.82 27.68
CA THR A 59 -3.89 -3.47 27.26
C THR A 59 -3.16 -2.40 28.08
N GLY A 60 -1.98 -2.74 28.58
CA GLY A 60 -1.09 -1.86 29.30
C GLY A 60 -0.46 -0.93 28.29
N LYS A 61 -0.96 0.30 28.26
CA LYS A 61 -0.27 1.44 27.66
C LYS A 61 1.18 1.44 28.10
N LYS A 62 2.10 1.80 27.19
CA LYS A 62 3.50 1.92 27.58
C LYS A 62 3.63 2.96 28.70
N PRO A 63 4.35 2.69 29.80
CA PRO A 63 4.63 3.70 30.80
C PRO A 63 5.29 4.91 30.13
N ARG A 64 4.67 6.08 30.28
CA ARG A 64 5.16 7.35 29.76
C ARG A 64 5.76 8.20 30.90
N PRO A 65 6.83 8.97 30.63
CA PRO A 65 7.37 9.89 31.62
C PRO A 65 6.40 11.05 31.88
N GLU A 66 6.52 11.74 33.01
CA GLU A 66 5.68 12.91 33.31
C GLU A 66 6.05 14.14 32.46
N PHE A 67 7.29 14.17 31.95
CA PHE A 67 7.82 15.24 31.12
C PHE A 67 8.78 14.67 30.06
N GLN A 68 9.03 15.43 29.01
CA GLN A 68 10.02 15.14 27.98
C GLN A 68 10.89 16.37 27.70
N ASP A 69 11.91 16.20 26.86
CA ASP A 69 12.82 17.29 26.50
C ASP A 69 12.05 18.43 25.79
N ALA A 70 12.43 19.69 26.06
CA ALA A 70 11.77 20.87 25.48
C ALA A 70 11.99 21.01 23.97
N SER A 71 12.94 20.27 23.39
CA SER A 71 13.14 20.17 21.94
C SER A 71 12.14 19.25 21.24
N CYS A 72 11.37 18.46 21.99
CA CYS A 72 10.34 17.60 21.42
C CYS A 72 9.13 18.42 20.96
N PRO A 73 8.63 18.21 19.74
CA PRO A 73 7.41 18.87 19.30
C PRO A 73 6.21 18.34 20.09
N ASP A 74 5.26 19.20 20.41
CA ASP A 74 4.02 18.75 21.06
C ASP A 74 3.22 17.80 20.17
N VAL A 75 3.21 18.05 18.87
CA VAL A 75 2.51 17.25 17.86
C VAL A 75 3.43 16.94 16.69
N GLN A 76 3.42 15.70 16.22
CA GLN A 76 3.97 15.32 14.91
C GLN A 76 2.83 15.03 13.94
N MET A 77 2.76 15.77 12.83
CA MET A 77 1.87 15.45 11.73
C MET A 77 2.58 14.53 10.74
N ILE A 78 2.08 13.30 10.60
CA ILE A 78 2.49 12.35 9.56
C ILE A 78 1.65 12.59 8.32
N SER A 79 2.29 13.06 7.25
CA SER A 79 1.68 13.26 5.94
C SER A 79 2.16 12.20 4.98
N ILE A 80 1.25 11.41 4.39
CA ILE A 80 1.60 10.32 3.47
C ILE A 80 1.11 10.67 2.06
N PRO A 81 2.02 11.08 1.14
CA PRO A 81 1.64 11.45 -0.23
C PRO A 81 1.01 10.30 -1.02
N GLY A 82 0.33 10.64 -2.12
CA GLY A 82 -0.18 9.65 -3.06
C GLY A 82 0.88 9.10 -4.00
N THR A 83 0.46 8.19 -4.87
CA THR A 83 1.29 7.67 -5.96
C THR A 83 1.80 8.82 -6.85
N TRP A 84 3.09 8.80 -7.14
CA TRP A 84 3.87 9.78 -7.90
C TRP A 84 3.98 11.15 -7.22
N GLU A 85 3.81 11.20 -5.89
CA GLU A 85 3.91 12.43 -5.10
C GLU A 85 4.99 12.37 -4.00
N SER A 86 5.83 11.33 -4.00
CA SER A 86 6.97 11.17 -3.09
C SER A 86 8.13 10.41 -3.76
N SER A 87 9.29 10.46 -3.12
CA SER A 87 10.49 9.70 -3.48
C SER A 87 11.27 9.37 -2.21
N PRO A 88 12.02 8.25 -2.15
CA PRO A 88 12.87 7.92 -1.00
C PRO A 88 13.99 8.94 -0.75
N THR A 89 14.25 9.82 -1.73
CA THR A 89 15.28 10.86 -1.66
C THR A 89 14.71 12.25 -1.36
N ASP A 90 13.39 12.40 -1.21
CA ASP A 90 12.81 13.70 -0.86
C ASP A 90 13.09 14.05 0.60
N ASP A 91 13.14 15.34 0.91
CA ASP A 91 13.33 15.80 2.29
C ASP A 91 11.99 15.63 3.04
N PRO A 92 11.94 14.81 4.11
CA PRO A 92 10.69 14.58 4.83
C PRO A 92 10.13 15.82 5.53
N PHE A 93 10.98 16.78 5.90
CA PHE A 93 10.56 17.99 6.64
C PHE A 93 10.23 19.14 5.68
N ASN A 94 10.83 19.13 4.49
CA ASN A 94 10.64 20.14 3.45
C ASN A 94 10.55 19.49 2.05
N PRO A 95 9.46 18.75 1.75
CA PRO A 95 9.33 18.03 0.48
C PRO A 95 9.23 19.00 -0.69
N THR A 96 10.09 18.81 -1.71
CA THR A 96 10.18 19.74 -2.85
C THR A 96 10.19 19.05 -4.21
N GLN A 97 10.43 17.74 -4.27
CA GLN A 97 10.54 17.03 -5.56
C GLN A 97 9.20 16.99 -6.31
N PHE A 98 8.08 16.99 -5.57
CA PHE A 98 6.72 16.89 -6.11
C PHE A 98 5.87 18.10 -5.70
N PRO A 99 6.10 19.30 -6.29
CA PRO A 99 5.39 20.52 -5.90
C PRO A 99 3.88 20.46 -6.14
N ALA A 100 3.43 19.56 -7.01
CA ALA A 100 2.01 19.33 -7.29
C ALA A 100 1.34 18.32 -6.33
N SER A 101 2.09 17.70 -5.41
CA SER A 101 1.55 16.76 -4.42
C SER A 101 0.31 17.35 -3.75
N LEU A 102 -0.78 16.57 -3.70
CA LEU A 102 -2.00 17.01 -3.03
C LEU A 102 -1.73 17.32 -1.56
N MET A 103 -0.92 16.50 -0.90
CA MET A 103 -0.66 16.65 0.53
C MET A 103 0.15 17.90 0.87
N SER A 104 0.98 18.40 -0.06
CA SER A 104 1.66 19.70 0.08
C SER A 104 0.67 20.87 0.20
N LYS A 105 -0.54 20.76 -0.34
CA LYS A 105 -1.58 21.80 -0.18
C LYS A 105 -2.18 21.83 1.23
N VAL A 106 -2.02 20.75 2.00
CA VAL A 106 -2.43 20.68 3.41
C VAL A 106 -1.25 21.06 4.30
N THR A 107 -0.08 20.47 4.09
CA THR A 107 1.07 20.64 4.98
C THR A 107 1.70 22.02 4.87
N ASN A 108 1.79 22.63 3.69
CA ASN A 108 2.45 23.94 3.53
C ASN A 108 1.73 25.08 4.27
N PRO A 109 0.40 25.24 4.16
CA PRO A 109 -0.32 26.23 4.95
C PRO A 109 -0.22 26.00 6.47
N ILE A 110 -0.21 24.74 6.92
CA ILE A 110 -0.07 24.40 8.34
C ILE A 110 1.34 24.75 8.83
N ARG A 111 2.38 24.42 8.06
CA ARG A 111 3.78 24.76 8.40
C ARG A 111 3.99 26.26 8.58
N ALA A 112 3.28 27.08 7.82
CA ALA A 112 3.35 28.53 7.93
C ALA A 112 2.66 29.10 9.18
N GLN A 113 1.80 28.32 9.84
CA GLN A 113 0.98 28.76 10.98
C GLN A 113 1.56 28.38 12.35
N PHE A 114 2.44 27.37 12.41
CA PHE A 114 2.98 26.85 13.67
C PHE A 114 4.50 26.86 13.69
N GLY A 115 5.07 27.15 14.86
CA GLY A 115 6.49 26.94 15.13
C GLY A 115 6.83 25.45 15.24
N ALA A 116 8.10 25.12 14.96
CA ALA A 116 8.59 23.74 15.00
C ALA A 116 8.60 23.12 16.43
N ASP A 117 8.56 23.96 17.46
CA ASP A 117 8.37 23.58 18.87
C ASP A 117 6.95 23.05 19.14
N ARG A 118 5.94 23.53 18.41
CA ARG A 118 4.55 23.07 18.55
C ARG A 118 4.23 21.93 17.61
N LEU A 119 4.69 22.01 16.37
CA LEU A 119 4.31 21.08 15.31
C LEU A 119 5.51 20.73 14.43
N GLU A 120 5.86 19.45 14.41
CA GLU A 120 6.74 18.88 13.39
C GLU A 120 5.88 18.23 12.30
N ILE A 121 6.10 18.58 11.04
CA ILE A 121 5.43 17.92 9.92
C ILE A 121 6.43 17.01 9.23
N PHE A 122 6.13 15.71 9.23
CA PHE A 122 6.92 14.68 8.57
C PHE A 122 6.14 14.14 7.37
N THR A 123 6.63 14.43 6.17
CA THR A 123 6.09 13.88 4.91
C THR A 123 6.86 12.62 4.55
N VAL A 124 6.17 11.49 4.43
CA VAL A 124 6.83 10.18 4.28
C VAL A 124 7.59 10.09 2.95
N PRO A 125 8.94 9.95 2.97
CA PRO A 125 9.74 9.75 1.78
C PRO A 125 9.74 8.26 1.42
N TYR A 126 9.08 7.92 0.32
CA TYR A 126 8.99 6.55 -0.17
C TYR A 126 8.78 6.55 -1.68
N THR A 127 8.92 5.40 -2.32
CA THR A 127 8.93 5.27 -3.77
C THR A 127 7.63 5.73 -4.43
N ALA A 128 6.49 5.55 -3.77
CA ALA A 128 5.19 6.06 -4.22
C ALA A 128 4.84 5.68 -5.67
N GLN A 129 5.07 4.44 -6.06
CA GLN A 129 4.83 3.98 -7.43
C GLN A 129 3.69 2.98 -7.54
N PHE A 130 3.24 2.80 -8.78
CA PHE A 130 2.24 1.82 -9.17
C PHE A 130 2.65 1.30 -10.56
N HIS A 131 3.24 0.11 -10.59
CA HIS A 131 3.56 -0.58 -11.84
C HIS A 131 2.29 -1.00 -12.58
N ASN A 132 2.20 -0.70 -13.87
CA ASN A 132 1.15 -1.23 -14.74
C ASN A 132 1.70 -2.43 -15.53
N PRO A 133 1.25 -3.67 -15.26
CA PRO A 133 1.74 -4.88 -15.91
C PRO A 133 1.51 -4.94 -17.43
N LEU A 134 0.61 -4.10 -17.95
CA LEU A 134 0.31 -3.98 -19.38
C LEU A 134 1.24 -2.98 -20.08
N SER A 135 2.12 -2.32 -19.33
CA SER A 135 3.03 -1.28 -19.78
C SER A 135 4.49 -1.72 -19.66
N ALA A 136 5.39 -1.02 -20.35
CA ALA A 136 6.84 -1.22 -20.24
C ALA A 136 7.50 -0.27 -19.22
N ASP A 137 6.71 0.29 -18.30
CA ASP A 137 7.23 1.11 -17.22
C ASP A 137 8.15 0.29 -16.31
N LYS A 138 9.10 0.97 -15.66
CA LYS A 138 10.10 0.35 -14.78
C LYS A 138 9.82 0.69 -13.31
N GLN A 139 8.53 0.81 -12.99
CA GLN A 139 8.12 1.20 -11.66
C GLN A 139 8.17 0.02 -10.68
N MET A 140 8.28 0.35 -9.40
CA MET A 140 8.01 -0.56 -8.30
C MET A 140 6.54 -1.00 -8.32
N SER A 141 6.29 -2.25 -7.92
CA SER A 141 4.93 -2.77 -7.78
C SER A 141 4.13 -1.96 -6.75
N TYR A 142 2.79 -1.97 -6.86
CA TYR A 142 1.94 -1.27 -5.90
C TYR A 142 2.13 -1.86 -4.48
N ASN A 143 2.14 -3.18 -4.35
CA ASN A 143 2.36 -3.88 -3.09
C ASN A 143 3.70 -3.51 -2.44
N ASP A 144 4.80 -3.53 -3.20
CA ASP A 144 6.12 -3.18 -2.66
C ASP A 144 6.19 -1.70 -2.25
N SER A 145 5.60 -0.81 -3.05
CA SER A 145 5.54 0.62 -2.78
C SER A 145 4.73 0.93 -1.52
N ARG A 146 3.54 0.31 -1.37
CA ARG A 146 2.71 0.42 -0.16
C ARG A 146 3.44 -0.12 1.06
N ALA A 147 4.09 -1.27 0.95
CA ALA A 147 4.83 -1.88 2.04
C ALA A 147 6.04 -1.02 2.46
N GLU A 148 6.76 -0.41 1.50
CA GLU A 148 7.83 0.54 1.77
C GLU A 148 7.33 1.79 2.50
N GLY A 149 6.27 2.42 1.99
CA GLY A 149 5.69 3.60 2.62
C GLY A 149 5.18 3.32 4.04
N THR A 150 4.57 2.16 4.26
CA THR A 150 4.14 1.71 5.60
C THR A 150 5.33 1.57 6.55
N ARG A 151 6.41 0.89 6.11
CA ARG A 151 7.64 0.76 6.93
C ARG A 151 8.25 2.12 7.25
N ALA A 152 8.31 3.04 6.28
CA ALA A 152 8.87 4.37 6.48
C ALA A 152 8.04 5.20 7.48
N ALA A 153 6.71 5.18 7.36
CA ALA A 153 5.80 5.90 8.25
C ALA A 153 5.84 5.33 9.68
N VAL A 154 5.75 4.01 9.83
CA VAL A 154 5.86 3.32 11.13
C VAL A 154 7.21 3.59 11.79
N LYS A 155 8.30 3.56 11.02
CA LYS A 155 9.64 3.89 11.52
C LYS A 155 9.70 5.33 12.01
N ALA A 156 9.17 6.30 11.25
CA ALA A 156 9.16 7.71 11.65
C ALA A 156 8.40 7.94 12.97
N MET A 157 7.20 7.34 13.11
CA MET A 157 6.43 7.42 14.35
C MET A 157 7.12 6.72 15.51
N THR A 158 7.74 5.56 15.28
CA THR A 158 8.49 4.83 16.30
C THR A 158 9.69 5.62 16.79
N ASP A 159 10.46 6.21 15.86
CA ASP A 159 11.63 7.03 16.17
C ASP A 159 11.24 8.32 16.93
N MET A 160 10.12 8.93 16.57
CA MET A 160 9.56 10.07 17.32
C MET A 160 9.13 9.63 18.72
N ASN A 161 8.34 8.57 18.86
CA ASN A 161 7.84 8.12 20.16
C ASN A 161 8.97 7.69 21.11
N ASN A 162 10.04 7.10 20.56
CA ASN A 162 11.22 6.72 21.34
C ASN A 162 12.00 7.95 21.85
N ARG A 163 12.06 9.03 21.07
CA ARG A 163 12.71 10.29 21.50
C ARG A 163 11.79 11.14 22.39
N CYS A 164 10.52 11.19 22.05
CA CYS A 164 9.52 12.11 22.56
C CYS A 164 8.22 11.36 22.90
N PRO A 165 8.17 10.63 24.03
CA PRO A 165 7.07 9.73 24.37
C PRO A 165 5.71 10.41 24.67
N LEU A 166 5.69 11.74 24.77
CA LEU A 166 4.50 12.56 25.00
C LEU A 166 4.03 13.32 23.75
N THR A 167 4.78 13.24 22.65
CA THR A 167 4.36 13.83 21.37
C THR A 167 3.10 13.14 20.87
N SER A 168 2.07 13.93 20.56
CA SER A 168 0.84 13.45 19.95
C SER A 168 0.94 13.43 18.43
N TYR A 169 0.02 12.73 17.75
CA TYR A 169 0.09 12.50 16.31
C TYR A 169 -1.17 12.94 15.59
N VAL A 170 -0.99 13.57 14.44
CA VAL A 170 -2.03 13.76 13.43
C VAL A 170 -1.59 13.00 12.19
N ILE A 171 -2.47 12.20 11.59
CA ILE A 171 -2.12 11.39 10.42
C ILE A 171 -3.04 11.78 9.25
N ALA A 172 -2.45 12.09 8.10
CA ALA A 172 -3.21 12.34 6.89
C ALA A 172 -2.56 11.65 5.69
N GLY A 173 -3.38 11.10 4.80
CA GLY A 173 -2.90 10.43 3.60
C GLY A 173 -3.81 10.64 2.39
N PHE A 174 -3.23 10.53 1.19
CA PHE A 174 -3.95 10.61 -0.08
C PHE A 174 -3.72 9.37 -0.94
N SER A 175 -4.77 8.80 -1.56
CA SER A 175 -4.69 7.68 -2.50
C SER A 175 -3.92 6.47 -1.91
N GLN A 176 -2.78 6.06 -2.49
CA GLN A 176 -1.90 5.05 -1.89
C GLN A 176 -1.48 5.41 -0.45
N GLY A 177 -1.18 6.67 -0.19
CA GLY A 177 -0.88 7.16 1.16
C GLY A 177 -2.07 7.13 2.12
N ALA A 178 -3.29 7.25 1.60
CA ALA A 178 -4.52 7.09 2.40
C ALA A 178 -4.71 5.63 2.84
N VAL A 179 -4.43 4.68 1.96
CA VAL A 179 -4.45 3.25 2.33
C VAL A 179 -3.41 2.95 3.41
N ILE A 180 -2.18 3.45 3.27
CA ILE A 180 -1.12 3.30 4.27
C ILE A 180 -1.54 3.91 5.62
N ALA A 181 -2.04 5.15 5.61
CA ALA A 181 -2.51 5.84 6.82
C ALA A 181 -3.70 5.11 7.47
N GLY A 182 -4.62 4.56 6.67
CA GLY A 182 -5.75 3.76 7.15
C GLY A 182 -5.32 2.43 7.79
N ASP A 183 -4.35 1.74 7.20
CA ASP A 183 -3.75 0.53 7.79
C ASP A 183 -3.13 0.84 9.16
N MET A 184 -2.34 1.92 9.24
CA MET A 184 -1.73 2.37 10.48
C MET A 184 -2.78 2.76 11.54
N ALA A 185 -3.85 3.46 11.13
CA ALA A 185 -4.94 3.81 12.03
C ALA A 185 -5.65 2.57 12.57
N SER A 186 -5.85 1.55 11.72
CA SER A 186 -6.38 0.25 12.14
C SER A 186 -5.48 -0.44 13.16
N ASP A 187 -4.16 -0.43 12.94
CA ASP A 187 -3.20 -1.02 13.87
C ASP A 187 -3.18 -0.30 15.22
N ILE A 188 -3.08 1.03 15.22
CA ILE A 188 -3.07 1.84 16.43
C ILE A 188 -4.39 1.69 17.20
N GLY A 189 -5.54 1.83 16.53
CA GLY A 189 -6.86 1.74 17.16
C GLY A 189 -7.19 0.35 17.73
N ASN A 190 -6.42 -0.68 17.36
CA ASN A 190 -6.54 -2.03 17.91
C ASN A 190 -5.34 -2.44 18.79
N GLY A 191 -4.53 -1.48 19.25
CA GLY A 191 -3.42 -1.73 20.17
C GLY A 191 -2.25 -2.52 19.57
N ARG A 192 -2.11 -2.54 18.24
CA ARG A 192 -0.97 -3.17 17.54
C ARG A 192 0.23 -2.22 17.38
N GLY A 193 0.08 -0.97 17.80
CA GLY A 193 1.12 0.06 17.70
C GLY A 193 1.14 0.77 16.34
N PRO A 194 2.20 1.57 16.04
CA PRO A 194 3.45 1.69 16.80
C PRO A 194 3.38 2.56 18.06
N VAL A 195 2.28 3.29 18.23
CA VAL A 195 2.00 4.16 19.38
C VAL A 195 0.69 3.75 20.05
N ASP A 196 0.48 4.19 21.28
CA ASP A 196 -0.78 4.00 21.99
C ASP A 196 -1.86 4.89 21.35
N GLU A 197 -3.11 4.42 21.36
CA GLU A 197 -4.23 5.05 20.65
C GLU A 197 -4.56 6.47 21.12
N ASP A 198 -4.28 6.76 22.39
CA ASP A 198 -4.56 8.06 23.00
C ASP A 198 -3.56 9.15 22.63
N LEU A 199 -2.44 8.80 21.96
CA LEU A 199 -1.53 9.77 21.37
C LEU A 199 -2.00 10.24 19.98
N VAL A 200 -2.95 9.57 19.32
CA VAL A 200 -3.44 9.98 18.00
C VAL A 200 -4.62 10.92 18.14
N LEU A 201 -4.42 12.19 17.78
CA LEU A 201 -5.44 13.24 17.84
C LEU A 201 -6.52 13.08 16.76
N GLY A 202 -6.16 12.51 15.62
CA GLY A 202 -7.08 12.26 14.52
C GLY A 202 -6.39 11.78 13.26
N VAL A 203 -7.18 11.12 12.39
CA VAL A 203 -6.74 10.62 11.10
C VAL A 203 -7.68 11.11 10.01
N THR A 204 -7.16 11.53 8.86
CA THR A 204 -7.97 11.89 7.68
C THR A 204 -7.42 11.23 6.43
N LEU A 205 -8.29 10.53 5.70
CA LEU A 205 -7.93 9.73 4.54
C LEU A 205 -8.64 10.30 3.30
N ILE A 206 -7.88 10.72 2.30
CA ILE A 206 -8.43 11.28 1.06
C ILE A 206 -8.28 10.24 -0.05
N ALA A 207 -9.40 9.81 -0.64
CA ALA A 207 -9.42 8.79 -1.69
C ALA A 207 -8.80 7.44 -1.26
N ASP A 208 -9.21 6.93 -0.10
CA ASP A 208 -8.78 5.61 0.40
C ASP A 208 -9.34 4.47 -0.47
N GLY A 209 -8.44 3.70 -1.08
CA GLY A 209 -8.77 2.50 -1.85
C GLY A 209 -9.41 1.37 -1.02
N ARG A 210 -9.38 1.47 0.32
CA ARG A 210 -9.98 0.53 1.27
C ARG A 210 -11.21 1.09 2.01
N ARG A 211 -11.75 2.25 1.61
CA ARG A 211 -12.95 2.84 2.24
C ARG A 211 -14.10 1.83 2.28
N GLN A 212 -14.76 1.73 3.44
CA GLN A 212 -15.99 0.96 3.64
C GLN A 212 -17.02 1.84 4.31
N ASP A 213 -18.28 1.66 3.94
CA ASP A 213 -19.38 2.37 4.61
C ASP A 213 -19.44 1.97 6.09
N ASN A 214 -19.69 2.94 6.96
CA ASN A 214 -19.77 2.78 8.43
C ASN A 214 -18.46 2.42 9.14
N VAL A 215 -17.30 2.47 8.46
CA VAL A 215 -15.98 2.33 9.09
C VAL A 215 -15.24 3.67 9.01
N GLY A 216 -15.13 4.36 10.15
CA GLY A 216 -14.65 5.74 10.21
C GLY A 216 -15.80 6.76 10.12
N LEU A 217 -15.45 8.04 9.99
CA LEU A 217 -16.41 9.13 9.84
C LEU A 217 -16.51 9.56 8.37
N ASP A 218 -17.73 9.55 7.82
CA ASP A 218 -18.00 10.07 6.48
C ASP A 218 -18.17 11.61 6.52
N ILE A 219 -17.15 12.33 6.04
CA ILE A 219 -17.11 13.79 6.05
C ILE A 219 -17.43 14.36 4.66
N GLY A 220 -18.52 15.12 4.55
CA GLY A 220 -18.92 15.82 3.33
C GLY A 220 -19.90 15.02 2.46
N PRO A 221 -20.06 15.36 1.17
CA PRO A 221 -20.95 14.66 0.24
C PRO A 221 -20.27 13.41 -0.35
N ASN A 222 -19.98 12.42 0.50
CA ASN A 222 -19.36 11.17 0.06
C ASN A 222 -20.30 10.40 -0.89
N PRO A 223 -19.79 9.84 -1.99
CA PRO A 223 -20.58 8.98 -2.86
C PRO A 223 -20.91 7.66 -2.15
N ASP A 224 -21.99 7.01 -2.57
CA ASP A 224 -22.27 5.63 -2.19
C ASP A 224 -21.17 4.69 -2.70
N GLY A 225 -20.92 3.59 -1.98
CA GLY A 225 -20.05 2.51 -2.41
C GLY A 225 -18.79 2.36 -1.56
N GLN A 226 -17.80 1.63 -2.07
CA GLN A 226 -16.62 1.25 -1.30
C GLN A 226 -15.36 1.39 -2.16
N GLY A 227 -14.20 1.36 -1.52
CA GLY A 227 -12.91 1.42 -2.17
C GLY A 227 -12.68 0.25 -3.14
N ALA A 228 -11.78 0.46 -4.11
CA ALA A 228 -11.47 -0.52 -5.13
C ALA A 228 -10.89 -1.82 -4.55
N GLU A 229 -10.05 -1.75 -3.50
CA GLU A 229 -9.48 -2.94 -2.86
C GLU A 229 -10.55 -3.79 -2.16
N VAL A 230 -11.65 -3.19 -1.71
CA VAL A 230 -12.77 -3.92 -1.11
C VAL A 230 -13.56 -4.63 -2.20
N THR A 231 -13.90 -3.91 -3.27
CA THR A 231 -14.71 -4.45 -4.37
C THR A 231 -13.97 -5.53 -5.17
N LEU A 232 -12.65 -5.37 -5.34
CA LEU A 232 -11.82 -6.24 -6.17
C LEU A 232 -11.07 -7.32 -5.38
N GLN A 233 -11.34 -7.46 -4.08
CA GLN A 233 -10.67 -8.42 -3.21
C GLN A 233 -10.72 -9.86 -3.74
N GLU A 234 -11.85 -10.25 -4.34
CA GLU A 234 -12.09 -11.61 -4.87
C GLU A 234 -11.56 -11.81 -6.29
N VAL A 235 -10.77 -10.88 -6.84
CA VAL A 235 -10.19 -10.99 -8.19
C VAL A 235 -8.73 -11.49 -8.08
N PRO A 236 -8.49 -12.82 -8.10
CA PRO A 236 -7.19 -13.40 -7.75
C PRO A 236 -6.05 -13.00 -8.68
N THR A 237 -6.37 -12.62 -9.93
CA THR A 237 -5.36 -12.17 -10.89
C THR A 237 -4.71 -10.85 -10.49
N LEU A 238 -5.38 -9.98 -9.71
CA LEU A 238 -4.84 -8.68 -9.33
C LEU A 238 -3.74 -8.81 -8.28
N SER A 239 -3.89 -9.71 -7.30
CA SER A 239 -2.85 -9.95 -6.29
C SER A 239 -1.53 -10.45 -6.92
N ALA A 240 -1.60 -11.20 -8.02
CA ALA A 240 -0.42 -11.69 -8.74
C ALA A 240 0.26 -10.64 -9.61
N LEU A 241 -0.41 -9.51 -9.87
CA LEU A 241 0.08 -8.44 -10.74
C LEU A 241 0.80 -7.32 -10.00
N GLY A 242 0.79 -7.35 -8.67
CA GLY A 242 1.52 -6.41 -7.81
C GLY A 242 0.70 -5.20 -7.41
#